data_AF-A0A318BE93-F1
#
_entry.id   AF-A0A318BE93-F1
#
_cell.length_a   1.000
_cell.length_b   1.000
_cell.length_c   1.000
_cell.angle_alpha   90.00
_cell.angle_beta   90.00
_cell.angle_gamma   90.00
#
_symmetry.space_group_name_H-M   'P 1'
#
loop_
_entity.id
_entity.type
_entity.pdbx_description
1 polymer ?
#
loop_
_entity_poly.entity_id
_entity_poly.type
_entity_poly.pdbx_seq_one_letter_code
_entity_poly.pdbx_strand_id
1 'polypeptide(L)'
;MVALAPAIRTQGTDLPAWRLNALRCAYLLLIVGLGIQVWPGIVLRHAGWELMEGVVQCMLGALSLLAILGLRHPLRMLPLLMFEMAWKAIWLAAVAAPKWASGGMDEDTAATAFACLLVVVFPIVIPWRHLAPTFFAGPGERWR
;
A
#
# COMPACT_ATOMS: atom_id res chain seq x y z
N MET A 1 38.98 19.24 8.96
CA MET A 1 38.35 17.94 9.23
C MET A 1 36.93 17.96 8.68
N VAL A 2 36.74 17.47 7.46
CA VAL A 2 35.42 17.34 6.84
C VAL A 2 34.72 16.17 7.53
N ALA A 3 33.70 16.44 8.34
CA ALA A 3 32.80 15.41 8.81
C ALA A 3 32.04 14.90 7.58
N LEU A 4 32.47 13.76 7.04
CA LEU A 4 31.67 13.00 6.08
C LEU A 4 30.32 12.79 6.75
N ALA A 5 29.27 13.39 6.20
CA ALA A 5 27.90 12.98 6.49
C ALA A 5 27.86 11.45 6.45
N PRO A 6 27.20 10.76 7.40
CA PRO A 6 27.05 9.33 7.30
C PRO A 6 26.36 9.07 5.96
N ALA A 7 27.16 8.61 4.99
CA ALA A 7 26.67 8.09 3.74
C ALA A 7 25.51 7.18 4.11
N ILE A 8 24.38 7.34 3.41
CA ILE A 8 23.26 6.42 3.42
C ILE A 8 23.89 5.04 3.18
N ARG A 9 24.24 4.32 4.25
CA ARG A 9 24.71 2.96 4.13
C ARG A 9 23.50 2.27 3.57
N THR A 10 23.57 1.92 2.31
CA THR A 10 22.65 0.99 1.69
C THR A 10 22.80 -0.31 2.46
N GLN A 11 22.07 -0.43 3.58
CA GLN A 11 21.82 -1.66 4.35
C GLN A 11 21.01 -2.68 3.51
N GLY A 12 21.18 -2.65 2.19
CA GLY A 12 20.56 -3.60 1.26
C GLY A 12 21.33 -4.92 1.18
N THR A 13 22.52 -4.99 1.77
CA THR A 13 23.37 -6.20 1.81
C THR A 13 23.00 -7.19 2.91
N ASP A 14 22.26 -6.77 3.94
CA ASP A 14 21.99 -7.60 5.13
C ASP A 14 20.61 -8.27 5.12
N LEU A 15 19.74 -7.90 4.16
CA LEU A 15 18.44 -8.53 4.01
C LEU A 15 18.55 -9.77 3.11
N PRO A 16 18.17 -10.96 3.61
CA PRO A 16 18.22 -12.17 2.81
C PRO A 16 17.29 -12.05 1.59
N ALA A 17 17.72 -12.64 0.48
CA ALA A 17 17.03 -12.53 -0.82
C ALA A 17 15.55 -12.95 -0.76
N TRP A 18 15.19 -13.89 0.11
CA TRP A 18 13.80 -14.32 0.31
C TRP A 18 12.89 -13.19 0.81
N ARG A 19 13.39 -12.26 1.66
CA ARG A 19 12.61 -11.11 2.13
C ARG A 19 12.35 -10.11 1.02
N LEU A 20 13.36 -9.87 0.18
CA LEU A 20 13.21 -9.00 -0.99
C LEU A 20 12.21 -9.59 -1.99
N ASN A 21 12.24 -10.91 -2.19
CA ASN A 21 11.28 -11.59 -3.06
C ASN A 21 9.87 -11.60 -2.44
N ALA A 22 9.73 -11.78 -1.13
CA ALA A 22 8.44 -11.65 -0.46
C ALA A 22 7.83 -10.26 -0.65
N LEU A 23 8.64 -9.19 -0.51
CA LEU A 23 8.19 -7.83 -0.82
C LEU A 23 7.75 -7.68 -2.28
N ARG A 24 8.51 -8.22 -3.23
CA ARG A 24 8.11 -8.21 -4.65
C ARG A 24 6.79 -8.94 -4.86
N CYS A 25 6.57 -10.09 -4.20
CA CYS A 25 5.29 -10.79 -4.24
C CYS A 25 4.15 -9.93 -3.66
N ALA A 26 4.40 -9.17 -2.59
CA ALA A 26 3.40 -8.24 -2.05
C ALA A 26 3.05 -7.13 -3.05
N TYR A 27 4.05 -6.55 -3.74
CA TYR A 27 3.80 -5.59 -4.82
C TYR A 27 3.08 -6.23 -6.02
N LEU A 28 3.42 -7.47 -6.40
CA LEU A 28 2.71 -8.19 -7.46
C LEU A 28 1.25 -8.41 -7.09
N LEU A 29 0.97 -8.82 -5.84
CA LEU A 29 -0.38 -8.98 -5.34
C LEU A 29 -1.15 -7.64 -5.41
N LEU A 30 -0.51 -6.53 -5.03
CA LEU A 30 -1.11 -5.20 -5.13
C LEU A 30 -1.41 -4.81 -6.59
N ILE A 31 -0.45 -5.00 -7.50
CA ILE A 31 -0.60 -4.69 -8.93
C ILE A 31 -1.73 -5.52 -9.54
N VAL A 32 -1.77 -6.83 -9.26
CA VAL A 32 -2.80 -7.72 -9.81
C VAL A 32 -4.16 -7.41 -9.21
N GLY A 33 -4.24 -7.21 -7.89
CA GLY A 33 -5.49 -6.89 -7.20
C GLY A 33 -6.12 -5.60 -7.73
N LEU A 34 -5.34 -4.51 -7.79
CA LEU A 34 -5.80 -3.25 -8.36
C LEU A 34 -5.98 -3.34 -9.87
N GLY A 35 -5.15 -4.12 -10.56
CA GLY A 35 -5.27 -4.45 -11.98
C GLY A 35 -6.63 -5.05 -12.34
N ILE A 36 -7.16 -5.92 -11.50
CA ILE A 36 -8.47 -6.55 -11.73
C ILE A 36 -9.59 -5.62 -11.25
N GLN A 37 -9.42 -4.93 -10.12
CA GLN A 37 -10.51 -4.20 -9.47
C GLN A 37 -10.74 -2.79 -10.05
N VAL A 38 -9.68 -2.12 -10.52
CA VAL A 38 -9.71 -0.69 -10.86
C VAL A 38 -9.56 -0.46 -12.37
N TRP A 39 -8.64 -1.18 -13.02
CA TRP A 39 -8.31 -0.92 -14.42
C TRP A 39 -9.41 -1.22 -15.45
N PRO A 40 -10.28 -2.23 -15.29
CA PRO A 40 -11.40 -2.40 -16.19
C PRO A 40 -12.29 -1.16 -16.21
N GLY A 41 -12.52 -0.55 -15.03
CA GLY A 41 -13.26 0.70 -14.89
C GLY A 41 -12.62 1.86 -15.63
N ILE A 42 -11.30 2.03 -15.48
CA ILE A 42 -10.50 3.09 -16.12
C ILE A 42 -10.46 2.93 -17.65
N VAL A 43 -10.15 1.72 -18.14
CA VAL A 43 -9.87 1.48 -19.57
C VAL A 43 -11.14 1.38 -20.39
N LEU A 44 -12.16 0.68 -19.87
CA LEU A 44 -13.40 0.43 -20.61
C LEU A 44 -14.37 1.62 -20.56
N ARG A 45 -14.02 2.71 -19.85
CA ARG A 45 -14.85 3.90 -19.62
C ARG A 45 -16.29 3.52 -19.27
N HIS A 46 -16.53 3.29 -17.98
CA HIS A 46 -17.90 3.25 -17.48
C HIS A 46 -18.46 4.67 -17.54
N ALA A 47 -19.25 4.97 -18.58
CA ALA A 47 -20.05 6.18 -18.64
C ALA A 47 -21.04 6.14 -17.46
N GLY A 48 -20.67 6.71 -16.32
CA GLY A 48 -21.51 6.67 -15.12
C GLY A 48 -20.82 6.77 -13.76
N TRP A 49 -19.49 6.94 -13.68
CA TRP A 49 -18.88 7.21 -12.37
C TRP A 49 -19.42 8.49 -11.77
N GLU A 50 -19.86 8.38 -10.51
CA GLU A 50 -20.02 9.55 -9.66
C GLU A 50 -18.67 10.24 -9.44
N LEU A 51 -18.69 11.55 -9.19
CA LEU A 51 -17.47 12.37 -9.15
C LEU A 51 -16.39 11.77 -8.24
N MET A 52 -16.75 11.42 -7.01
CA MET A 52 -15.81 10.88 -6.02
C MET A 52 -15.38 9.44 -6.32
N GLU A 53 -16.24 8.65 -6.96
CA GLU A 53 -15.88 7.30 -7.40
C GLU A 53 -14.76 7.36 -8.43
N GLY A 54 -14.91 8.21 -9.45
CA GLY A 54 -13.88 8.40 -10.47
C GLY A 54 -12.55 8.90 -9.89
N VAL A 55 -12.61 9.79 -8.89
CA VAL A 55 -11.42 10.27 -8.18
C VAL A 55 -10.70 9.12 -7.46
N VAL A 56 -11.43 8.26 -6.74
CA VAL A 56 -10.86 7.10 -6.03
C VAL A 56 -10.26 6.11 -7.02
N GLN A 57 -10.97 5.79 -8.10
CA GLN A 57 -10.51 4.87 -9.15
C GLN A 57 -9.20 5.37 -9.77
N CYS A 58 -9.12 6.65 -10.14
CA CYS A 58 -7.89 7.25 -10.67
C CYS A 58 -6.74 7.26 -9.66
N MET A 59 -7.02 7.56 -8.39
CA MET A 59 -6.01 7.56 -7.32
C MET A 59 -5.43 6.14 -7.10
N LEU A 60 -6.29 5.13 -7.03
CA LEU A 60 -5.87 3.72 -6.90
C LEU A 60 -5.19 3.21 -8.18
N GLY A 61 -5.64 3.66 -9.35
CA GLY A 61 -4.98 3.40 -10.63
C GLY A 61 -3.54 3.93 -10.63
N ALA A 62 -3.33 5.18 -10.22
CA ALA A 62 -1.99 5.76 -10.07
C ALA A 62 -1.14 5.01 -9.02
N LEU A 63 -1.74 4.62 -7.89
CA LEU A 63 -1.07 3.79 -6.88
C LEU A 63 -0.57 2.46 -7.48
N SER A 64 -1.40 1.80 -8.29
CA SER A 64 -1.03 0.54 -8.96
C SER A 64 0.14 0.72 -9.94
N LEU A 65 0.22 1.86 -10.64
CA LEU A 65 1.36 2.19 -11.51
C LEU A 65 2.64 2.38 -10.69
N LEU A 66 2.55 3.10 -9.56
CA LEU A 66 3.69 3.26 -8.66
C LEU A 66 4.13 1.93 -8.05
N ALA A 67 3.20 0.99 -7.82
CA ALA A 67 3.52 -0.33 -7.31
C ALA A 67 4.41 -1.14 -8.26
N ILE A 68 4.36 -0.89 -9.58
CA ILE A 68 5.30 -1.48 -10.56
C ILE A 68 6.74 -1.08 -10.23
N LEU A 69 6.97 0.18 -9.83
CA LEU A 69 8.30 0.63 -9.41
C LEU A 69 8.75 -0.04 -8.10
N GLY A 70 7.80 -0.48 -7.27
CA GLY A 70 8.03 -1.32 -6.09
C GLY A 70 8.64 -2.68 -6.42
N LEU A 71 8.40 -3.25 -7.62
CA LEU A 71 9.07 -4.49 -8.05
C LEU A 71 10.58 -4.31 -8.22
N ARG A 72 10.99 -3.14 -8.74
CA ARG A 72 12.39 -2.78 -8.96
C ARG A 72 13.05 -2.28 -7.67
N HIS A 73 12.34 -1.50 -6.86
CA HIS A 73 12.86 -0.85 -5.66
C HIS A 73 12.00 -1.12 -4.41
N PRO A 74 11.88 -2.39 -3.97
CA PRO A 74 10.89 -2.80 -2.97
C PRO A 74 11.04 -2.12 -1.61
N LEU A 75 12.27 -1.85 -1.17
CA LEU A 75 12.54 -1.19 0.11
C LEU A 75 12.27 0.32 0.08
N ARG A 76 12.53 0.98 -1.05
CA ARG A 76 12.31 2.43 -1.19
C ARG A 76 10.83 2.76 -1.33
N MET A 77 10.04 1.82 -1.86
CA MET A 77 8.60 1.98 -2.08
C MET A 77 7.73 1.49 -0.91
N LEU A 78 8.33 1.12 0.23
CA LEU A 78 7.58 0.68 1.41
C LEU A 78 6.47 1.66 1.86
N PRO A 79 6.64 3.00 1.75
CA PRO A 79 5.54 3.93 2.02
C PRO A 79 4.26 3.65 1.22
N LEU A 80 4.38 3.09 0.01
CA LEU A 80 3.22 2.72 -0.81
C LEU A 80 2.42 1.57 -0.19
N LEU A 81 3.10 0.53 0.31
CA LEU A 81 2.45 -0.57 1.04
C LEU A 81 1.85 -0.08 2.36
N MET A 82 2.52 0.88 3.03
CA MET A 82 2.00 1.50 4.25
C MET A 82 0.72 2.29 3.99
N PHE A 83 0.68 3.07 2.89
CA PHE A 83 -0.55 3.74 2.45
C PHE A 83 -1.67 2.73 2.22
N GLU A 84 -1.38 1.65 1.47
CA GLU A 84 -2.35 0.61 1.15
C GLU A 84 -2.93 -0.08 2.40
N MET A 85 -2.08 -0.33 3.40
CA MET A 85 -2.52 -0.79 4.72
C MET A 85 -3.39 0.24 5.43
N ALA A 86 -2.96 1.50 5.45
CA ALA A 86 -3.61 2.54 6.23
C ALA A 86 -5.03 2.82 5.74
N TRP A 87 -5.23 3.04 4.43
CA TRP A 87 -6.56 3.39 3.95
C TRP A 87 -7.55 2.22 4.09
N LYS A 88 -7.10 0.97 3.87
CA LYS A 88 -7.93 -0.23 4.08
C LYS A 88 -8.27 -0.42 5.55
N ALA A 89 -7.32 -0.23 6.46
CA ALA A 89 -7.57 -0.29 7.89
C ALA A 89 -8.58 0.78 8.33
N ILE A 90 -8.42 2.02 7.86
CA ILE A 90 -9.35 3.12 8.14
C ILE A 90 -10.75 2.78 7.60
N TRP A 91 -10.86 2.31 6.36
CA TRP A 91 -12.16 1.96 5.77
C TRP A 91 -12.83 0.79 6.50
N LEU A 92 -12.07 -0.26 6.85
CA LEU A 92 -12.59 -1.38 7.62
C LEU A 92 -13.08 -0.94 9.00
N ALA A 93 -12.35 -0.06 9.68
CA ALA A 93 -12.73 0.44 11.00
C ALA A 93 -13.91 1.42 10.96
N ALA A 94 -13.93 2.34 10.00
CA ALA A 94 -14.90 3.42 9.95
C ALA A 94 -16.19 3.07 9.20
N VAL A 95 -16.15 2.10 8.27
CA VAL A 95 -17.29 1.73 7.42
C VAL A 95 -17.73 0.30 7.66
N ALA A 96 -16.83 -0.68 7.47
CA ALA A 96 -17.22 -2.08 7.52
C ALA A 96 -17.60 -2.53 8.94
N ALA A 97 -16.82 -2.16 9.96
CA ALA A 97 -17.06 -2.53 11.35
C ALA A 97 -18.42 -2.02 11.87
N PRO A 98 -18.80 -0.73 11.74
CA PRO A 98 -20.12 -0.28 12.16
C PRO A 98 -21.28 -0.90 11.37
N LYS A 99 -21.13 -1.10 10.04
CA LYS A 99 -22.16 -1.80 9.24
C LYS A 99 -22.33 -3.27 9.65
N TRP A 100 -21.24 -3.94 10.01
CA TRP A 100 -21.29 -5.30 10.54
C TRP A 100 -22.00 -5.34 11.90
N ALA A 101 -21.65 -4.42 12.80
CA ALA A 101 -22.21 -4.35 14.14
C ALA A 101 -23.72 -4.04 14.15
N SER A 102 -24.20 -3.26 13.17
CA SER A 102 -25.63 -2.96 13.01
C SER A 102 -26.42 -4.04 12.25
N GLY A 103 -25.75 -5.08 11.74
CA GLY A 103 -26.36 -6.10 10.88
C GLY A 103 -26.72 -5.59 9.47
N GLY A 104 -26.29 -4.37 9.10
CA GLY A 104 -26.60 -3.71 7.83
C GLY A 104 -25.53 -3.92 6.75
N MET A 105 -24.85 -5.07 6.75
CA MET A 105 -23.82 -5.36 5.75
C MET A 105 -24.49 -5.80 4.43
N ASP A 106 -24.51 -4.90 3.45
CA ASP A 106 -24.87 -5.22 2.07
C ASP A 106 -23.76 -6.04 1.37
N GLU A 107 -24.10 -6.68 0.24
CA GLU A 107 -23.22 -7.57 -0.50
C GLU A 107 -21.96 -6.85 -1.03
N ASP A 108 -22.12 -5.63 -1.53
CA ASP A 108 -21.02 -4.82 -2.07
C ASP A 108 -20.02 -4.42 -0.98
N THR A 109 -20.51 -4.03 0.20
CA THR A 109 -19.68 -3.72 1.37
C THR A 109 -18.97 -4.97 1.86
N ALA A 110 -19.64 -6.12 1.90
CA ALA A 110 -19.03 -7.38 2.31
C ALA A 110 -17.91 -7.81 1.34
N ALA A 111 -18.14 -7.71 0.03
CA ALA A 111 -17.14 -8.00 -0.99
C ALA A 111 -15.92 -7.05 -0.87
N THR A 112 -16.18 -5.76 -0.67
CA THR A 112 -15.11 -4.75 -0.46
C THR A 112 -14.33 -5.01 0.83
N ALA A 113 -15.02 -5.36 1.92
CA ALA A 113 -14.38 -5.71 3.19
C ALA A 113 -13.48 -6.95 3.02
N PHE A 114 -13.95 -7.98 2.32
CA PHE A 114 -13.14 -9.16 2.02
C PHE A 114 -11.90 -8.82 1.20
N ALA A 115 -12.04 -8.01 0.15
CA ALA A 115 -10.91 -7.54 -0.64
C ALA A 115 -9.92 -6.72 0.19
N CYS A 116 -10.42 -5.90 1.13
CA CYS A 116 -9.59 -5.13 2.06
C CYS A 116 -8.86 -6.03 3.08
N LEU A 117 -9.44 -7.14 3.51
CA LEU A 117 -8.81 -8.06 4.47
C LEU A 117 -7.52 -8.70 3.95
N LEU A 118 -7.33 -8.82 2.63
CA LEU A 118 -6.06 -9.31 2.05
C LEU A 118 -4.83 -8.48 2.45
N VAL A 119 -5.05 -7.25 2.93
CA VAL A 119 -4.01 -6.35 3.39
C VAL A 119 -3.20 -6.89 4.59
N VAL A 120 -3.74 -7.88 5.32
CA VAL A 120 -3.05 -8.55 6.45
C VAL A 120 -1.76 -9.26 6.04
N VAL A 121 -1.55 -9.52 4.75
CA VAL A 121 -0.30 -10.07 4.22
C VAL A 121 0.85 -9.07 4.33
N PHE A 122 0.59 -7.78 4.14
CA PHE A 122 1.61 -6.74 4.13
C PHE A 122 2.35 -6.56 5.46
N PRO A 123 1.70 -6.49 6.63
CA PRO A 123 2.44 -6.39 7.89
C PRO A 123 3.32 -7.61 8.17
N ILE A 124 3.03 -8.77 7.60
CA ILE A 124 3.88 -9.98 7.77
C ILE A 124 5.14 -9.87 6.90
N VAL A 125 4.98 -9.38 5.68
CA VAL A 125 6.06 -9.27 4.68
C VAL A 125 6.98 -8.09 4.96
N ILE A 126 6.45 -7.01 5.51
CA ILE A 126 7.18 -5.76 5.73
C ILE A 126 8.28 -5.95 6.79
N PRO A 127 9.54 -5.58 6.49
CA PRO A 127 10.64 -5.69 7.45
C PRO A 127 10.62 -4.53 8.45
N TRP A 128 9.70 -4.56 9.43
CA TRP A 128 9.49 -3.48 10.42
C TRP A 128 10.76 -2.97 11.11
N ARG A 129 11.69 -3.87 11.45
CA ARG A 129 12.98 -3.50 12.07
C ARG A 129 13.83 -2.58 11.20
N HIS A 130 13.68 -2.66 9.87
CA HIS A 130 14.38 -1.79 8.93
C HIS A 130 13.65 -0.46 8.73
N LEU A 131 12.32 -0.44 8.89
CA LEU A 131 11.50 0.77 8.72
C LEU A 131 11.46 1.66 9.94
N ALA A 132 11.40 1.07 11.14
CA ALA A 132 11.14 1.83 12.36
C ALA A 132 12.13 2.97 12.62
N PRO A 133 13.46 2.78 12.44
CA PRO A 133 14.42 3.87 12.60
C PRO A 133 14.24 5.00 11.60
N THR A 134 13.74 4.71 10.39
CA THR A 134 13.62 5.71 9.33
C THR A 134 12.30 6.45 9.37
N PHE A 135 11.18 5.75 9.63
CA PHE A 135 9.84 6.32 9.50
C PHE A 135 9.17 6.66 10.85
N PHE A 136 9.56 5.99 11.95
CA PHE A 136 8.89 6.18 13.24
C PHE A 136 9.80 6.82 14.31
N ALA A 137 11.10 6.51 14.30
CA ALA A 137 12.03 6.95 15.34
C ALA A 137 13.12 7.92 14.86
N GLY A 138 13.24 8.14 13.55
CA GLY A 138 14.24 9.02 12.95
C GLY A 138 13.86 10.50 13.09
N PRO A 139 14.84 11.42 13.18
CA PRO A 139 14.55 12.84 13.13
C PRO A 139 13.95 13.19 11.76
N GLY A 140 12.82 13.90 11.77
CA GLY A 140 12.20 14.40 10.54
C GLY A 140 13.13 15.32 9.77
N GLU A 141 13.02 15.29 8.44
CA GLU A 141 13.79 16.20 7.58
C GLU A 141 13.44 17.65 7.91
N ARG A 142 14.45 18.52 7.94
CA ARG A 142 14.28 19.91 8.29
C ARG A 142 13.57 20.65 7.16
N TRP A 143 12.56 21.44 7.53
CA TRP A 143 11.97 22.45 6.66
C TRP A 143 13.06 23.48 6.33
N ARG A 144 13.25 23.78 5.05
CA ARG A 144 14.17 24.82 4.56
C ARG A 144 13.40 25.87 3.79
#